data_AF-A0A6L3GKT3-F1
#
_entry.id   AF-A0A6L3GKT3-F1
#
_cell.length_a   1.000
_cell.length_b   1.000
_cell.length_c   1.000
_cell.angle_alpha   90.00
_cell.angle_beta   90.00
_cell.angle_gamma   90.00
#
_symmetry.space_group_name_H-M   'P 1'
#
loop_
_entity.id
_entity.type
_entity.pdbx_description
1 polymer ?
#
loop_
_entity_poly.entity_id
_entity_poly.type
_entity_poly.pdbx_seq_one_letter_code
_entity_poly.pdbx_strand_id
1 'polypeptide(L)' 'MKSIEVVAAVIRSGGKYLCVQRGRTKFSYTSFRYEFPGGKVEKGESLQEALQREIMEEMDYTI' A
#
# COMPACT_ATOMS: atom_id res chain seq x y z
N MET A 1 10.89 17.14 -13.15
CA MET A 1 9.89 16.14 -12.72
C MET A 1 10.08 15.85 -11.24
N LYS A 2 9.03 15.82 -10.44
CA LYS A 2 9.10 15.30 -9.06
C LYS A 2 8.94 13.78 -9.12
N SER A 3 9.91 13.03 -8.60
CA SER A 3 9.83 11.58 -8.45
C SER A 3 9.35 11.25 -7.04
N ILE A 4 8.49 10.25 -6.91
CA ILE A 4 8.03 9.71 -5.63
C ILE A 4 8.12 8.19 -5.75
N GLU A 5 8.77 7.56 -4.77
CA GLU A 5 8.81 6.10 -4.66
C GLU A 5 7.61 5.61 -3.84
N VAL A 6 7.03 4.50 -4.30
CA VAL A 6 5.83 3.88 -3.74
C VAL A 6 6.04 2.38 -3.69
N VAL A 7 5.60 1.75 -2.61
CA VAL A 7 5.64 0.31 -2.39
C VAL A 7 4.23 -0.26 -2.30
N ALA A 8 4.06 -1.52 -2.70
CA ALA A 8 2.77 -2.22 -2.66
C ALA A 8 2.96 -3.67 -2.24
N ALA A 9 2.15 -4.15 -1.29
CA ALA A 9 2.25 -5.51 -0.76
C ALA A 9 1.34 -6.46 -1.53
N VAL A 10 1.93 -7.45 -2.20
CA VAL A 10 1.19 -8.57 -2.80
C VAL A 10 1.09 -9.69 -1.76
N ILE A 11 0.12 -9.56 -0.84
CA ILE A 11 -0.07 -10.51 0.25
C ILE A 11 -0.84 -11.72 -0.25
N ARG A 12 -0.22 -12.89 -0.17
CA ARG A 12 -0.78 -14.18 -0.61
C ARG A 12 -1.11 -15.05 0.59
N SER A 13 -2.33 -15.59 0.63
CA SER A 13 -2.74 -16.62 1.58
C SER A 13 -3.35 -17.79 0.82
N GLY A 14 -2.62 -18.91 0.80
CA GLY A 14 -2.95 -20.08 -0.02
C GLY A 14 -3.00 -19.75 -1.52
N GLY A 15 -4.18 -19.88 -2.13
CA GLY A 15 -4.43 -19.57 -3.54
C GLY A 15 -5.05 -18.19 -3.80
N LYS A 16 -5.18 -17.35 -2.75
CA LYS A 16 -5.84 -16.04 -2.83
C LYS A 16 -4.83 -14.91 -2.57
N TYR A 17 -5.17 -13.73 -3.09
CA TYR A 17 -4.43 -12.48 -2.92
C TYR A 17 -5.31 -11.44 -2.24
N LEU A 18 -4.72 -10.63 -1.36
CA LEU A 18 -5.42 -9.53 -0.72
C LEU A 18 -5.51 -8.33 -1.67
N CYS A 19 -6.72 -7.90 -1.97
CA CYS A 19 -6.99 -6.64 -2.66
C CYS A 19 -7.79 -5.74 -1.71
N VAL A 20 -7.35 -4.51 -1.51
CA VAL A 20 -8.06 -3.53 -0.70
C VAL A 20 -8.81 -2.56 -1.61
N GLN A 21 -9.98 -2.12 -1.18
CA GLN A 21 -10.70 -1.03 -1.85
C GLN A 21 -10.53 0.21 -0.97
N ARG A 22 -9.69 1.15 -1.39
CA ARG A 22 -9.60 2.42 -0.67
C ARG A 22 -10.92 3.16 -0.82
N GLY A 23 -11.32 3.83 0.27
CA GLY A 23 -12.54 4.62 0.32
C GLY A 23 -12.50 5.83 -0.64
N ARG A 24 -13.26 6.87 -0.32
CA ARG A 24 -13.28 8.08 -1.15
C ARG A 24 -11.89 8.73 -1.13
N THR A 25 -11.18 8.71 -2.26
CA THR A 25 -9.87 9.33 -2.39
C THR A 25 -10.02 10.77 -2.89
N LYS A 26 -8.94 11.56 -2.82
CA LYS A 26 -8.92 12.98 -3.25
C LYS A 26 -9.33 13.17 -4.72
N PHE A 27 -9.21 12.13 -5.54
CA PHE A 27 -9.60 12.12 -6.94
C PHE A 27 -10.72 11.13 -7.20
N SER A 28 -11.77 11.56 -7.91
CA SER A 28 -12.95 10.74 -8.19
C SER A 28 -12.63 9.50 -9.03
N TYR A 29 -11.63 9.57 -9.92
CA TYR A 29 -11.26 8.47 -10.81
C TYR A 29 -10.51 7.32 -10.11
N THR A 30 -9.91 7.58 -8.94
CA THR A 30 -9.23 6.57 -8.09
C THR A 30 -10.10 6.10 -6.92
N SER A 31 -11.28 6.68 -6.73
CA SER A 31 -12.18 6.29 -5.65
C SER A 31 -12.81 4.92 -5.97
N PHE A 32 -12.91 4.05 -4.96
CA PHE A 32 -13.57 2.74 -5.05
C PHE A 32 -12.96 1.73 -6.04
N ARG A 33 -11.71 1.93 -6.47
CA ARG A 33 -10.97 0.89 -7.21
C ARG A 33 -10.26 -0.04 -6.24
N TYR A 34 -10.01 -1.26 -6.69
CA TYR A 34 -9.17 -2.20 -5.96
C TYR A 34 -7.70 -1.94 -6.24
N GLU A 35 -6.89 -2.03 -5.20
CA GLU A 35 -5.44 -1.93 -5.25
C GLU A 35 -4.78 -2.86 -4.22
N PHE A 36 -3.47 -2.99 -4.30
CA PHE A 36 -2.68 -3.62 -3.25
C PHE A 36 -2.38 -2.59 -2.15
N PRO A 37 -2.43 -2.98 -0.86
CA PRO A 37 -2.13 -2.06 0.23
C PRO A 37 -0.65 -1.65 0.20
N GLY A 38 -0.36 -0.46 0.71
CA GLY A 38 0.97 0.15 0.67
C GLY A 38 0.91 1.66 0.48
N GLY A 39 2.08 2.27 0.33
CA GLY A 39 2.19 3.72 0.33
C GLY A 39 3.56 4.24 -0.05
N LYS A 40 3.87 5.45 0.42
CA LYS A 40 5.06 6.19 -0.01
C LYS A 40 6.27 5.74 0.80
N VAL A 41 7.42 5.71 0.14
CA VAL A 41 8.70 5.54 0.81
C VAL A 41 9.12 6.89 1.42
N GLU A 42 9.37 6.92 2.73
CA GLU A 42 9.88 8.11 3.39
C GLU A 42 11.41 8.20 3.30
N LYS A 43 11.94 9.39 3.56
CA LYS A 43 13.38 9.64 3.44
C LYS A 43 14.15 8.87 4.50
N GLY A 44 15.01 7.96 4.06
CA GLY A 44 15.88 7.18 4.94
C GLY A 44 15.34 5.78 5.25
N GLU A 45 14.15 5.44 4.76
CA GLU A 45 13.63 4.08 4.82
C GLU A 45 14.19 3.22 3.68
N SER A 46 14.46 1.94 3.96
CA SER A 46 14.50 0.92 2.92
C SER A 46 13.10 0.64 2.39
N LEU A 47 13.03 0.04 1.19
CA LEU A 47 11.75 -0.34 0.59
C LEU A 47 10.95 -1.31 1.48
N GLN A 48 11.65 -2.19 2.19
CA GLN A 48 11.06 -3.17 3.11
C GLN A 48 10.50 -2.51 4.37
N GLU A 49 11.24 -1.58 4.98
CA GLU A 49 10.79 -0.85 6.16
C GLU A 49 9.54 -0.01 5.84
N ALA A 50 9.56 0.73 4.72
CA ALA A 50 8.42 1.50 4.26
C ALA A 50 7.18 0.61 4.05
N LEU A 51 7.37 -0.56 3.44
CA LEU A 51 6.26 -1.49 3.19
C LEU A 51 5.70 -2.04 4.50
N GLN A 52 6.54 -2.46 5.43
CA GLN A 52 6.10 -3.00 6.72
C GLN A 52 5.36 -1.94 7.56
N ARG A 53 5.86 -0.70 7.58
CA ARG A 53 5.21 0.43 8.25
C ARG A 53 3.82 0.71 7.67
N GLU A 54 3.72 0.88 6.35
CA GLU A 54 2.45 1.19 5.69
C GLU A 54 1.39 0.11 5.93
N ILE A 55 1.77 -1.17 5.84
CA ILE A 55 0.84 -2.27 6.08
C ILE A 55 0.38 -2.34 7.54
N MET A 56 1.28 -2.05 8.49
CA MET A 56 0.92 -1.96 9.90
C MET A 56 -0.03 -0.78 10.16
N GLU A 57 0.24 0.41 9.63
CA GLU A 57 -0.59 1.61 9.85
C GLU A 57 -1.99 1.48 9.23
N GLU A 58 -2.10 0.92 8.02
CA GLU A 58 -3.38 0.81 7.32
C GLU A 58 -4.25 -0.36 7.81
N MET A 59 -3.65 -1.44 8.29
CA MET A 59 -4.37 -2.70 8.53
C MET A 59 -4.08 -3.40 9.87
N ASP A 60 -3.16 -2.89 10.69
CA ASP A 60 -2.69 -3.55 11.93
C ASP A 60 -2.24 -5.00 11.67
N TYR A 61 -1.49 -5.20 10.58
CA TYR A 61 -1.08 -6.51 10.09
C TYR A 61 0.44 -6.60 9.96
N THR A 62 1.02 -7.73 10.40
CA THR A 62 2.46 -8.01 10.26
C THR A 62 2.72 -8.89 9.05
N ILE A 63 3.64 -8.46 8.17
CA ILE A 63 4.12 -9.20 6.99
C ILE A 63 5.60 -9.54 7.10
#